data_AF-A0A2P4T493-F1
#
_entry.id   AF-A0A2P4T493-F1
#
_cell.length_a   1.000
_cell.length_b   1.000
_cell.length_c   1.000
_cell.angle_alpha   90.00
_cell.angle_beta   90.00
_cell.angle_gamma   90.00
#
_symmetry.space_group_name_H-M   'P 1'
#
loop_
_entity.id
_entity.type
_entity.pdbx_description
1 polymer ?
#
loop_
_entity_poly.entity_id
_entity_poly.type
_entity_poly.pdbx_seq_one_letter_code
_entity_poly.pdbx_strand_id
1 'polypeptide(L)'
;DGTVIIRTIRKGQYMRTLRPPCESSLLLTVPNLAVSWEGHIVVHTSIEGKTTLKDKNALHLYSVNGKHLGSETLKEEVSDMCVTGEYIVMGSLQGFLSIRDLYSLNLSISPLAMRLPIHCISVTKEYSHILVGLEDGKLIIVGVGKPAEVKPTIKNFFYRTVGSSLISAFQLSKRSPLWQGKFKSKFQFSVGKK
;
A
#
# COMPACT_ATOMS: atom_id res chain seq x y z
N ASP A 1 -2.58 21.47 -15.90
CA ASP A 1 -1.48 21.19 -16.84
C ASP A 1 -0.53 20.08 -16.34
N GLY A 2 -0.90 19.35 -15.27
CA GLY A 2 -0.15 18.16 -14.80
C GLY A 2 1.28 18.44 -14.33
N THR A 3 1.66 19.69 -14.10
CA THR A 3 3.04 20.08 -13.82
C THR A 3 3.31 20.17 -12.32
N VAL A 4 4.43 19.60 -11.86
CA VAL A 4 4.85 19.65 -10.45
C VAL A 4 5.97 20.67 -10.29
N ILE A 5 5.77 21.68 -9.44
CA ILE A 5 6.75 22.75 -9.21
C ILE A 5 7.38 22.57 -7.85
N ILE A 6 8.71 22.50 -7.81
CA ILE A 6 9.48 22.38 -6.58
C ILE A 6 9.95 23.76 -6.15
N ARG A 7 9.67 24.13 -4.91
CA ARG A 7 10.11 25.39 -4.29
C ARG A 7 10.74 25.13 -2.93
N THR A 8 11.69 25.98 -2.54
CA THR A 8 12.22 25.98 -1.17
C THR A 8 11.17 26.52 -0.20
N ILE A 9 11.06 25.92 0.99
CA ILE A 9 10.08 26.35 2.00
C ILE A 9 10.47 27.72 2.57
N ARG A 10 11.74 27.90 2.95
CA ARG A 10 12.20 29.12 3.65
C ARG A 10 12.14 30.39 2.81
N LYS A 11 12.46 30.30 1.52
CA LYS A 11 12.57 31.48 0.63
C LYS A 11 11.53 31.49 -0.49
N GLY A 12 10.72 30.45 -0.63
CA GLY A 12 9.79 30.29 -1.75
C GLY A 12 10.49 30.21 -3.11
N GLN A 13 11.82 30.05 -3.15
CA GLN A 13 12.60 30.09 -4.39
C GLN A 13 12.24 28.89 -5.26
N TYR A 14 11.97 29.18 -6.53
CA TYR A 14 11.81 28.18 -7.56
C TYR A 14 13.07 27.34 -7.69
N MET A 15 12.91 26.01 -7.66
CA MET A 15 14.02 25.07 -7.83
C MET A 15 13.92 24.37 -9.17
N ARG A 16 12.77 23.74 -9.43
CA ARG A 16 12.57 22.84 -10.56
C ARG A 16 11.11 22.76 -10.97
N THR A 17 10.91 22.34 -12.20
CA THR A 17 9.61 21.92 -12.73
C THR A 17 9.74 20.48 -13.21
N LEU A 18 8.91 19.58 -12.69
CA LEU A 18 8.77 18.21 -13.19
C LEU A 18 7.52 18.14 -14.06
N ARG A 19 7.66 17.49 -15.22
CA ARG A 19 6.55 17.24 -16.12
C ARG A 19 6.44 15.73 -16.32
N PRO A 20 5.35 15.10 -15.85
CA PRO A 20 5.07 13.71 -16.20
C PRO A 20 5.00 13.52 -17.72
N PRO A 21 5.52 12.41 -18.23
CA PRO A 21 5.35 12.06 -19.64
C PRO A 21 3.85 12.02 -19.97
N CYS A 22 3.42 12.81 -20.94
CA CYS A 22 2.08 12.74 -21.49
C CYS A 22 2.20 12.56 -23.00
N GLU A 23 1.83 11.39 -23.50
CA GLU A 23 1.85 11.06 -24.93
C GLU A 23 0.58 11.51 -25.66
N SER A 24 -0.41 12.01 -24.92
CA SER A 24 -1.74 12.33 -25.44
C SER A 24 -2.05 13.83 -25.37
N SER A 25 -2.89 14.32 -26.28
CA SER A 25 -3.52 15.65 -26.18
C SER A 25 -4.56 15.76 -25.05
N LEU A 26 -4.72 14.70 -24.26
CA LEU A 26 -5.66 14.60 -23.16
C LEU A 26 -5.16 15.32 -21.90
N LEU A 27 -6.09 15.72 -21.04
CA LEU A 27 -5.78 16.41 -19.80
C LEU A 27 -5.13 15.45 -18.79
N LEU A 28 -3.89 15.77 -18.43
CA LEU A 28 -3.14 15.10 -17.37
C LEU A 28 -3.31 15.86 -16.05
N THR A 29 -3.68 15.12 -15.01
CA THR A 29 -3.80 15.61 -13.64
C THR A 29 -2.79 14.91 -12.72
N VAL A 30 -2.40 15.59 -11.65
CA VAL A 30 -1.53 15.04 -10.59
C VAL A 30 -2.33 15.06 -9.29
N PRO A 31 -3.16 14.03 -9.03
CA PRO A 31 -3.96 13.98 -7.81
C PRO A 31 -3.09 13.87 -6.55
N ASN A 32 -2.08 13.00 -6.55
CA ASN A 32 -1.27 12.73 -5.35
C ASN A 32 0.24 12.81 -5.63
N LEU A 33 1.00 13.19 -4.61
CA LEU A 33 2.45 13.29 -4.63
C LEU A 33 3.00 12.88 -3.26
N ALA A 34 4.12 12.15 -3.26
CA ALA A 34 4.87 11.87 -2.04
C ALA A 34 6.37 12.05 -2.26
N VAL A 35 7.09 12.36 -1.19
CA VAL A 35 8.55 12.59 -1.21
C VAL A 35 9.21 11.69 -0.18
N SER A 36 10.23 10.94 -0.60
CA SER A 36 11.08 10.16 0.27
C SER A 36 12.10 11.05 0.98
N TRP A 37 12.57 10.59 2.14
CA TRP A 37 13.63 11.25 2.91
C TRP A 37 14.97 11.30 2.16
N GLU A 38 15.19 10.42 1.18
CA GLU A 38 16.38 10.37 0.31
C GLU A 38 16.30 11.34 -0.88
N GLY A 39 15.17 12.03 -1.07
CA GLY A 39 14.97 12.92 -2.21
C GLY A 39 14.47 12.20 -3.48
N HIS A 40 13.75 11.10 -3.31
CA HIS A 40 12.92 10.52 -4.37
C HIS A 40 11.53 11.15 -4.31
N ILE A 41 10.99 11.52 -5.47
CA ILE A 41 9.68 12.15 -5.60
C ILE A 41 8.81 11.18 -6.41
N VAL A 42 7.72 10.71 -5.79
CA VAL A 42 6.75 9.84 -6.43
C VAL A 42 5.53 10.67 -6.79
N VAL A 43 5.18 10.66 -8.07
CA VAL A 43 4.06 11.41 -8.64
C VAL A 43 3.02 10.42 -9.13
N HIS A 44 1.80 10.51 -8.61
CA HIS A 44 0.64 9.82 -9.19
C HIS A 44 -0.01 10.74 -10.21
N THR A 45 -0.19 10.23 -11.43
CA THR A 45 -0.86 10.91 -12.51
C THR A 45 -2.13 10.19 -12.91
N SER A 46 -3.13 10.98 -13.32
CA SER A 46 -4.36 10.47 -13.93
C SER A 46 -4.68 11.21 -15.22
N ILE A 47 -4.95 10.47 -16.29
CA ILE A 47 -5.29 10.99 -17.63
C ILE A 47 -6.80 10.90 -17.83
N GLU A 48 -7.45 12.05 -18.02
CA GLU A 48 -8.87 12.10 -18.34
C GLU A 48 -9.14 11.63 -19.79
N GLY A 49 -10.25 10.92 -20.01
CA GLY A 49 -10.71 10.54 -21.36
C GLY A 49 -10.29 9.15 -21.86
N LYS A 50 -9.42 8.42 -21.15
CA LYS A 50 -9.21 6.98 -21.43
C LYS A 50 -10.37 6.14 -20.86
N THR A 51 -10.65 4.97 -21.43
CA THR A 51 -11.83 4.16 -21.03
C THR A 51 -11.53 3.18 -19.90
N THR A 52 -10.27 2.75 -19.76
CA THR A 52 -9.79 1.72 -18.83
C THR A 52 -8.96 2.34 -17.70
N LEU A 53 -9.19 1.93 -16.45
CA LEU A 53 -8.42 2.44 -15.29
C LEU A 53 -6.90 2.21 -15.42
N LYS A 54 -6.51 1.09 -16.04
CA LYS A 54 -5.10 0.74 -16.30
C LYS A 54 -4.36 1.77 -17.15
N ASP A 55 -5.06 2.37 -18.10
CA ASP A 55 -4.45 3.32 -19.01
C ASP A 55 -4.60 4.76 -18.50
N LYS A 56 -5.48 4.99 -17.51
CA LYS A 56 -5.71 6.28 -16.85
C LYS A 56 -4.63 6.62 -15.83
N ASN A 57 -4.25 5.67 -14.97
CA ASN A 57 -3.45 5.98 -13.79
C ASN A 57 -2.02 5.45 -13.92
N ALA A 58 -1.05 6.28 -13.56
CA ALA A 58 0.36 5.89 -13.55
C ALA A 58 1.11 6.48 -12.35
N LEU A 59 2.16 5.79 -11.92
CA LEU A 59 3.17 6.31 -11.03
C LEU A 59 4.41 6.70 -11.82
N HIS A 60 5.01 7.81 -11.44
CA HIS A 60 6.28 8.26 -11.96
C HIS A 60 7.23 8.53 -10.81
N LEU A 61 8.45 8.00 -10.92
CA LEU A 61 9.53 8.25 -9.98
C LEU A 61 10.47 9.30 -10.53
N TYR A 62 10.75 10.31 -9.74
CA TYR A 62 11.70 11.37 -10.04
C TYR A 62 12.75 11.46 -8.95
N SER A 63 13.95 11.89 -9.32
CA SER A 63 14.90 12.44 -8.37
C SER A 63 14.56 13.91 -8.10
N VAL A 64 14.86 14.41 -6.89
CA VAL A 64 14.87 15.86 -6.57
C VAL A 64 15.68 16.69 -7.57
N ASN A 65 16.64 16.08 -8.26
CA ASN A 65 17.41 16.74 -9.30
C ASN A 65 16.62 17.00 -10.60
N GLY A 66 15.44 16.42 -10.75
CA GLY A 66 14.57 16.57 -11.92
C GLY A 66 14.64 15.42 -12.93
N LYS A 67 15.45 14.39 -12.67
CA LYS A 67 15.56 13.22 -13.56
C LYS A 67 14.36 12.29 -13.36
N HIS A 68 13.68 11.92 -14.45
CA HIS A 68 12.71 10.82 -14.45
C HIS A 68 13.46 9.49 -14.38
N LEU A 69 13.16 8.70 -13.35
CA LEU A 69 13.85 7.44 -13.05
C LEU A 69 13.08 6.24 -13.57
N GLY A 70 11.74 6.27 -13.51
CA GLY A 70 10.91 5.16 -13.96
C GLY A 70 9.42 5.50 -13.86
N SER A 71 8.60 4.67 -14.49
CA SER A 71 7.15 4.81 -14.45
C SER A 71 6.48 3.44 -14.50
N GLU A 72 5.34 3.32 -13.83
CA GLU A 72 4.57 2.08 -13.78
C GLU A 72 3.07 2.39 -13.86
N THR A 73 2.33 1.60 -14.63
CA THR A 73 0.87 1.77 -14.77
C THR A 73 0.13 1.15 -13.60
N LEU A 74 -0.94 1.81 -13.16
CA LEU A 74 -1.75 1.38 -12.02
C LEU A 74 -3.07 0.80 -12.50
N LYS A 75 -3.49 -0.33 -11.91
CA LYS A 75 -4.77 -0.97 -12.21
C LYS A 75 -5.94 -0.38 -11.43
N GLU A 76 -5.63 0.49 -10.48
CA GLU A 76 -6.52 1.00 -9.45
C GLU A 76 -6.44 2.53 -9.44
N GLU A 77 -7.47 3.16 -8.91
CA GLU A 77 -7.51 4.60 -8.64
C GLU A 77 -7.00 4.85 -7.24
N VAL A 78 -5.88 5.56 -7.16
CA VAL A 78 -5.20 5.86 -5.89
C VAL A 78 -5.89 7.05 -5.23
N SER A 79 -6.36 6.85 -4.02
CA SER A 79 -6.94 7.88 -3.16
C SER A 79 -5.89 8.57 -2.31
N ASP A 80 -4.98 7.81 -1.71
CA ASP A 80 -3.89 8.34 -0.88
C ASP A 80 -2.61 7.50 -1.04
N MET A 81 -1.44 8.11 -0.83
CA MET A 81 -0.15 7.45 -0.92
C MET A 81 0.89 8.05 0.02
N CYS A 82 1.78 7.21 0.53
CA CYS A 82 2.92 7.67 1.32
C CYS A 82 4.17 6.83 1.02
N VAL A 83 5.33 7.43 1.21
CA VAL A 83 6.63 6.78 1.03
C VAL A 83 7.21 6.49 2.41
N THR A 84 7.62 5.24 2.62
CA THR A 84 8.11 4.71 3.89
C THR A 84 9.35 3.88 3.63
N GLY A 85 10.53 4.39 4.01
CA GLY A 85 11.80 3.73 3.71
C GLY A 85 11.97 3.53 2.20
N GLU A 86 12.05 2.27 1.79
CA GLU A 86 12.19 1.83 0.40
C GLU A 86 10.85 1.40 -0.24
N TYR A 87 9.72 1.65 0.44
CA TYR A 87 8.40 1.23 -0.01
C TYR A 87 7.46 2.41 -0.22
N ILE A 88 6.53 2.22 -1.15
CA ILE A 88 5.38 3.09 -1.39
C ILE A 88 4.14 2.34 -0.89
N VAL A 89 3.44 2.93 0.06
CA VAL A 89 2.15 2.42 0.52
C VAL A 89 1.06 3.24 -0.16
N MET A 90 0.11 2.57 -0.79
CA MET A 90 -0.97 3.22 -1.54
C MET A 90 -2.34 2.67 -1.14
N GLY A 91 -3.30 3.58 -1.12
CA GLY A 91 -4.70 3.32 -0.87
C GLY A 91 -5.49 3.58 -2.12
N SER A 92 -6.46 2.72 -2.38
CA SER A 92 -7.33 2.83 -3.54
C SER A 92 -8.77 3.13 -3.16
N LEU A 93 -9.47 3.86 -4.03
CA LEU A 93 -10.93 4.01 -3.97
C LEU A 93 -11.67 2.68 -4.18
N GLN A 94 -11.05 1.68 -4.80
CA GLN A 94 -11.61 0.33 -4.89
C GLN A 94 -11.45 -0.47 -3.58
N GLY A 95 -10.81 0.11 -2.56
CA GLY A 95 -10.62 -0.52 -1.25
C GLY A 95 -9.47 -1.50 -1.20
N PHE A 96 -8.45 -1.29 -2.01
CA PHE A 96 -7.21 -2.06 -1.99
C PHE A 96 -6.08 -1.26 -1.35
N LEU A 97 -5.40 -1.87 -0.38
CA LEU A 97 -4.15 -1.40 0.18
C LEU A 97 -3.01 -2.12 -0.53
N SER A 98 -2.16 -1.39 -1.25
CA SER A 98 -1.03 -1.97 -1.99
C SER A 98 0.31 -1.43 -1.47
N ILE A 99 1.30 -2.32 -1.44
CA ILE A 99 2.67 -1.99 -1.05
C ILE A 99 3.56 -2.25 -2.26
N ARG A 100 4.25 -1.21 -2.71
CA ARG A 100 5.16 -1.24 -3.86
C ARG A 100 6.58 -0.92 -3.43
N ASP A 101 7.53 -1.44 -4.18
CA ASP A 101 8.93 -1.07 -4.05
C ASP A 101 9.19 0.31 -4.68
N LEU A 102 9.98 1.16 -4.03
CA LEU A 102 10.17 2.56 -4.45
C LEU A 102 10.92 2.68 -5.78
N TYR A 103 11.94 1.84 -6.00
CA TYR A 103 12.83 1.95 -7.16
C TYR A 103 12.25 1.26 -8.40
N SER A 104 11.71 0.06 -8.22
CA SER A 104 11.11 -0.70 -9.30
C SER A 104 9.65 -0.33 -9.57
N LEU A 105 8.98 0.36 -8.63
CA LEU A 105 7.54 0.67 -8.65
C LEU A 105 6.63 -0.56 -8.69
N ASN A 106 7.21 -1.76 -8.63
CA ASN A 106 6.50 -3.02 -8.71
C ASN A 106 5.79 -3.33 -7.40
N LEU A 107 4.70 -4.08 -7.52
CA LEU A 107 3.99 -4.58 -6.36
C LEU A 107 4.86 -5.58 -5.59
N SER A 108 5.14 -5.27 -4.32
CA SER A 108 5.97 -6.12 -3.46
C SER A 108 5.16 -7.30 -2.91
N ILE A 109 3.89 -7.06 -2.55
CA ILE A 109 2.99 -8.05 -1.93
C ILE A 109 1.60 -7.92 -2.57
N SER A 110 0.86 -9.02 -2.69
CA SER A 110 -0.52 -8.99 -3.17
C SER A 110 -1.36 -7.94 -2.43
N PRO A 111 -2.18 -7.12 -3.12
CA PRO A 111 -2.90 -6.03 -2.47
C PRO A 111 -3.90 -6.57 -1.44
N LEU A 112 -4.01 -5.90 -0.31
CA LEU A 112 -4.93 -6.26 0.76
C LEU A 112 -6.30 -5.64 0.49
N ALA A 113 -7.33 -6.49 0.36
CA ALA A 113 -8.70 -6.06 0.15
C ALA A 113 -9.38 -5.64 1.46
N MET A 114 -9.59 -4.33 1.62
CA MET A 114 -10.30 -3.71 2.75
C MET A 114 -11.82 -3.66 2.53
N ARG A 115 -12.27 -3.86 1.28
CA ARG A 115 -13.68 -3.91 0.83
C ARG A 115 -14.46 -2.59 0.90
N LEU A 116 -13.86 -1.53 1.42
CA LEU A 116 -14.39 -0.17 1.41
C LEU A 116 -13.32 0.78 0.86
N PRO A 117 -13.70 1.87 0.19
CA PRO A 117 -12.77 2.88 -0.29
C PRO A 117 -11.87 3.39 0.85
N ILE A 118 -10.57 3.46 0.57
CA ILE A 118 -9.60 4.00 1.51
C ILE A 118 -9.56 5.51 1.31
N HIS A 119 -9.71 6.29 2.37
CA HIS A 119 -9.68 7.75 2.30
C HIS A 119 -8.32 8.33 2.68
N CYS A 120 -7.63 7.73 3.66
CA CYS A 120 -6.32 8.17 4.09
C CYS A 120 -5.43 7.02 4.57
N ILE A 121 -4.13 7.19 4.43
CA ILE A 121 -3.11 6.25 4.87
C ILE A 121 -2.01 6.99 5.62
N SER A 122 -1.54 6.38 6.71
CA SER A 122 -0.34 6.84 7.40
C SER A 122 0.48 5.65 7.86
N VAL A 123 1.80 5.84 7.97
CA VAL A 123 2.70 4.80 8.49
C VAL A 123 3.38 5.33 9.74
N THR A 124 3.47 4.46 10.73
CA THR A 124 4.13 4.78 12.01
C THR A 124 5.64 5.01 11.82
N LYS A 125 6.21 5.83 12.71
CA LYS A 125 7.64 6.22 12.65
C LYS A 125 8.62 5.05 12.69
N GLU A 126 8.24 3.96 13.36
CA GLU A 126 9.03 2.73 13.48
C GLU A 126 8.79 1.75 12.33
N TYR A 127 8.00 2.14 11.32
CA TYR A 127 7.67 1.34 10.14
C TYR A 127 7.01 -0.01 10.48
N SER A 128 6.43 -0.12 11.67
CA SER A 128 5.87 -1.35 12.23
C SER A 128 4.38 -1.51 11.92
N HIS A 129 3.66 -0.41 11.74
CA HIS A 129 2.23 -0.40 11.50
C HIS A 129 1.83 0.61 10.43
N ILE A 130 0.89 0.21 9.59
CA ILE A 130 0.18 1.02 8.61
C ILE A 130 -1.22 1.31 9.16
N LEU A 131 -1.61 2.57 9.18
CA LEU A 131 -2.91 3.07 9.59
C LEU A 131 -3.72 3.38 8.34
N VAL A 132 -4.92 2.83 8.23
CA VAL A 132 -5.78 2.96 7.05
C VAL A 132 -7.14 3.47 7.49
N GLY A 133 -7.51 4.67 7.06
CA GLY A 133 -8.84 5.23 7.24
C GLY A 133 -9.76 4.85 6.09
N LEU A 134 -10.91 4.27 6.42
CA LEU A 134 -11.94 3.86 5.46
C LEU A 134 -13.04 4.91 5.36
N GLU A 135 -13.82 4.85 4.27
CA GLU A 135 -14.96 5.74 4.03
C GLU A 135 -16.03 5.68 5.12
N ASP A 136 -16.19 4.54 5.81
CA ASP A 136 -17.15 4.38 6.91
C ASP A 136 -16.71 5.04 8.23
N GLY A 137 -15.58 5.76 8.21
CA GLY A 137 -15.00 6.41 9.38
C GLY A 137 -14.23 5.46 10.30
N LYS A 138 -14.06 4.18 9.92
CA LYS A 138 -13.25 3.25 10.70
C LYS A 138 -11.76 3.39 10.37
N LEU A 139 -10.94 3.15 11.39
CA LEU A 139 -9.49 3.07 11.28
C LEU A 139 -9.04 1.62 11.43
N ILE A 140 -8.34 1.10 10.43
CA ILE A 140 -7.73 -0.24 10.48
C ILE A 140 -6.21 -0.10 10.64
N ILE A 141 -5.65 -0.91 11.54
CA ILE A 141 -4.22 -0.96 11.81
C ILE A 141 -3.66 -2.28 11.26
N VAL A 142 -2.74 -2.18 10.32
CA VAL A 142 -2.07 -3.30 9.67
C VAL A 142 -0.64 -3.37 10.19
N GLY A 143 -0.33 -4.42 10.97
CA GLY A 143 1.03 -4.68 11.45
C GLY A 143 1.90 -5.29 10.35
N VAL A 144 3.10 -4.75 10.20
CA VAL A 144 4.14 -5.21 9.25
C VAL A 144 5.21 -5.92 10.07
N GLY A 145 5.14 -7.25 10.15
CA GLY A 145 6.05 -8.07 10.96
C GLY A 145 6.43 -9.37 10.29
N LYS A 146 7.59 -9.94 10.66
CA LYS A 146 7.99 -11.30 10.26
C LYS A 146 6.92 -12.27 10.76
N PRO A 147 6.47 -13.24 9.94
CA PRO A 147 5.65 -14.32 10.46
C PRO A 147 6.47 -14.99 11.56
N ALA A 148 5.94 -15.02 12.79
CA ALA A 148 6.43 -15.98 13.76
C ALA A 148 6.45 -17.35 13.04
N GLU A 149 7.50 -18.15 13.26
CA GLU A 149 7.68 -19.48 12.68
C GLU A 149 6.56 -20.43 13.12
N VAL A 150 5.35 -20.20 12.63
CA VAL A 150 4.21 -21.08 12.84
C VAL A 150 4.22 -22.02 11.65
N LYS A 151 4.67 -23.25 11.90
CA LYS A 151 4.67 -24.37 10.94
C LYS A 151 3.41 -24.32 10.06
N PRO A 152 3.54 -24.44 8.73
CA PRO A 152 2.44 -24.21 7.83
C PRO A 152 1.46 -25.38 7.95
N THR A 153 0.33 -25.15 8.62
CA THR A 153 -0.82 -26.03 8.52
C THR A 153 -2.04 -25.14 8.42
N ILE A 154 -2.45 -24.92 7.17
CA ILE A 154 -3.71 -24.31 6.73
C ILE A 154 -3.88 -22.84 7.16
N LYS A 155 -3.59 -21.93 6.22
CA LYS A 155 -4.15 -20.56 6.09
C LYS A 155 -4.09 -19.70 7.37
N ASN A 156 -2.91 -19.21 7.73
CA ASN A 156 -2.78 -18.12 8.70
C ASN A 156 -2.57 -16.78 7.98
N PHE A 157 -3.68 -16.15 7.57
CA PHE A 157 -3.72 -14.74 7.23
C PHE A 157 -4.60 -14.06 8.30
N PHE A 158 -3.98 -13.66 9.40
CA PHE A 158 -4.66 -12.96 10.48
C PHE A 158 -4.07 -11.56 10.61
N TYR A 159 -4.82 -10.56 10.17
CA TYR A 159 -4.71 -9.21 10.71
C TYR A 159 -5.68 -9.11 11.88
N ARG A 160 -5.18 -8.66 13.03
CA ARG A 160 -5.94 -8.61 14.28
C ARG A 160 -6.80 -7.35 14.28
N THR A 161 -8.06 -7.45 13.86
CA THR A 161 -9.04 -6.39 14.04
C THR A 161 -9.30 -6.22 15.53
N VAL A 162 -8.88 -5.08 16.10
CA VAL A 162 -9.32 -4.66 17.44
C VAL A 162 -10.62 -3.91 17.26
N GLY A 163 -11.74 -4.59 17.47
CA GLY A 163 -13.07 -3.99 17.36
C GLY A 163 -14.15 -5.08 17.35
N SER A 164 -14.96 -5.06 18.40
CA SER A 164 -15.96 -6.05 18.81
C SER A 164 -17.14 -6.28 17.86
N SER A 165 -17.79 -7.43 18.10
CA SER A 165 -19.12 -7.92 17.69
C SER A 165 -19.28 -8.68 16.36
N LEU A 166 -19.50 -9.99 16.55
CA LEU A 166 -20.19 -11.02 15.77
C LEU A 166 -21.04 -10.54 14.57
N ILE A 167 -20.94 -11.26 13.43
CA ILE A 167 -22.01 -12.07 12.81
C ILE A 167 -21.42 -12.93 11.68
N SER A 168 -21.90 -14.18 11.65
CA SER A 168 -21.73 -15.31 10.69
C SER A 168 -22.06 -14.94 9.23
N ALA A 169 -21.89 -15.73 8.16
CA ALA A 169 -21.79 -17.17 7.91
C ALA A 169 -21.24 -17.34 6.46
N PHE A 170 -20.80 -18.54 6.06
CA PHE A 170 -21.34 -19.28 4.89
C PHE A 170 -20.49 -20.54 4.62
N GLN A 171 -21.20 -21.66 4.52
CA GLN A 171 -20.75 -23.04 4.34
C GLN A 171 -20.19 -23.33 2.94
N LEU A 172 -19.28 -24.30 2.86
CA LEU A 172 -19.23 -25.46 1.95
C LEU A 172 -17.83 -26.11 2.12
N SER A 173 -17.55 -27.40 2.02
CA SER A 173 -18.30 -28.66 2.01
C SER A 173 -17.22 -29.76 1.96
N LYS A 174 -17.32 -30.74 2.87
CA LYS A 174 -16.93 -32.16 2.78
C LYS A 174 -15.62 -32.54 2.04
N ARG A 175 -14.65 -33.10 2.77
CA ARG A 175 -14.34 -34.55 2.85
C ARG A 175 -12.98 -34.76 3.55
N SER A 176 -12.97 -35.68 4.52
CA SER A 176 -11.82 -36.26 5.23
C SER A 176 -11.53 -37.68 4.68
N PRO A 177 -10.61 -38.52 5.23
CA PRO A 177 -9.46 -38.34 6.13
C PRO A 177 -8.18 -39.14 5.67
N LEU A 178 -7.25 -39.35 6.62
CA LEU A 178 -6.13 -40.31 6.70
C LEU A 178 -4.74 -39.85 6.21
N TRP A 179 -3.80 -39.62 7.14
CA TRP A 179 -2.78 -40.62 7.53
C TRP A 179 -2.00 -40.18 8.77
N GLN A 180 -1.59 -41.18 9.56
CA GLN A 180 -0.94 -41.08 10.87
C GLN A 180 0.54 -40.70 10.78
N GLY A 181 1.07 -40.07 11.83
CA GLY A 181 2.52 -39.90 12.00
C GLY A 181 2.88 -39.28 13.34
N LYS A 182 3.10 -40.13 14.35
CA LYS A 182 3.64 -39.80 15.67
C LYS A 182 4.95 -39.00 15.55
N PHE A 183 5.08 -37.90 16.31
CA PHE A 183 6.35 -37.58 16.96
C PHE A 183 6.08 -36.86 18.28
N LYS A 184 6.40 -37.54 19.38
CA LYS A 184 6.57 -36.95 20.71
C LYS A 184 7.91 -36.23 20.72
N SER A 185 7.94 -34.97 21.14
CA SER A 185 9.00 -34.51 22.03
C SER A 185 8.46 -33.37 22.90
N LYS A 186 8.91 -33.42 24.14
CA LYS A 186 8.36 -32.79 25.33
C LYS A 186 9.24 -31.59 25.64
N PHE A 187 8.71 -30.37 25.67
CA PHE A 187 9.34 -29.25 26.37
C PHE A 187 8.26 -28.39 27.02
N GLN A 188 8.21 -28.46 28.35
CA GLN A 188 7.53 -27.50 29.22
C GLN A 188 8.48 -26.34 29.53
N PHE A 189 7.91 -25.16 29.79
CA PHE A 189 8.27 -24.12 30.78
C PHE A 189 7.58 -22.82 30.29
N SER A 190 7.02 -21.92 31.08
CA SER A 190 6.53 -21.86 32.46
C SER A 190 5.60 -20.64 32.43
N VAL A 191 4.44 -20.71 33.07
CA VAL A 191 3.51 -19.57 33.14
C VAL A 191 3.98 -18.64 34.26
N GLY A 192 4.57 -17.51 33.87
CA GLY A 192 4.76 -16.36 34.76
C GLY A 192 3.55 -15.45 34.69
N LYS A 193 2.63 -15.57 35.66
CA LYS A 193 1.63 -14.55 35.99
C LYS A 193 2.12 -13.80 37.24
N LYS A 194 2.40 -12.50 37.11
CA LYS A 194 1.73 -11.39 37.79
C LYS A 194 2.38 -10.08 37.36
#